data_AF-A0A1V6YNR5-F1
#
_entry.id   AF-A0A1V6YNR5-F1
#
_cell.length_a   1.000
_cell.length_b   1.000
_cell.length_c   1.000
_cell.angle_alpha   90.00
_cell.angle_beta   90.00
_cell.angle_gamma   90.00
#
_symmetry.space_group_name_H-M   'P 1'
#
loop_
_entity.id
_entity.type
_entity.pdbx_description
1 polymer ?
#
loop_
_entity_poly.entity_id
_entity_poly.type
_entity_poly.pdbx_seq_one_letter_code
_entity_poly.pdbx_strand_id
1 'polypeptide(L)'
;MASNYITNVAIAGASSNSALTRADNQNYVGALKGQDALIIALSGLAPHGIDTTLIQAAGDAGVPRISPNEWAPDTANEELVKDVVVFQSKGKQQHSSDRSKAIADLGKRSYIAVSTGFWYEWSLAIPSAFGIDSAKRTVTLFDEVDRTVAGLLSMPIKAEGGNGACPENLKNQVAYADSFAVSQKDMLQSAFRVTRTAEKDWTITKESAKESHENGVQEMNQGDRIGFIKMLYTRIFFEDGAGNFESKGT
;
A
#
# COMPACT_ATOMS: atom_id res chain seq x y z
N MET A 1 -32.59 -13.87 4.92
CA MET A 1 -31.55 -13.31 5.80
C MET A 1 -30.56 -12.57 4.91
N ALA A 2 -30.26 -11.30 5.19
CA ALA A 2 -29.20 -10.60 4.49
C ALA A 2 -27.85 -11.27 4.83
N SER A 3 -26.97 -11.41 3.85
CA SER A 3 -25.62 -11.95 4.06
C SER A 3 -24.88 -11.13 5.13
N ASN A 4 -24.26 -11.81 6.09
CA ASN A 4 -23.35 -11.19 7.08
C ASN A 4 -21.97 -10.85 6.47
N TYR A 5 -21.82 -10.93 5.15
CA TYR A 5 -20.58 -10.73 4.40
C TYR A 5 -20.80 -9.83 3.19
N ILE A 6 -19.75 -9.10 2.79
CA ILE A 6 -19.73 -8.28 1.57
C ILE A 6 -19.78 -9.24 0.39
N THR A 7 -20.77 -9.08 -0.48
CA THR A 7 -21.04 -10.03 -1.57
C THR A 7 -20.69 -9.48 -2.95
N ASN A 8 -20.85 -8.18 -3.18
CA ASN A 8 -20.57 -7.52 -4.45
C ASN A 8 -19.50 -6.44 -4.26
N VAL A 9 -18.29 -6.71 -4.76
CA VAL A 9 -17.15 -5.79 -4.67
C VAL A 9 -16.72 -5.36 -6.06
N ALA A 10 -16.70 -4.05 -6.30
CA ALA A 10 -16.05 -3.47 -7.45
C ALA A 10 -14.60 -3.12 -7.14
N ILE A 11 -13.68 -3.42 -8.05
CA ILE A 11 -12.25 -3.12 -7.90
C ILE A 11 -11.81 -2.23 -9.07
N ALA A 12 -11.30 -1.04 -8.78
CA ALA A 12 -10.62 -0.18 -9.75
C ALA A 12 -9.11 -0.40 -9.61
N GLY A 13 -8.53 -1.30 -10.41
CA GLY A 13 -7.14 -1.73 -10.30
C GLY A 13 -6.31 -1.48 -11.56
N ALA A 14 -4.99 -1.64 -11.48
CA ALA A 14 -4.12 -1.52 -12.67
C ALA A 14 -4.32 -2.62 -13.73
N SER A 15 -5.07 -3.70 -13.43
CA SER A 15 -5.34 -4.78 -14.37
C SER A 15 -6.54 -4.47 -15.27
N SER A 16 -6.42 -4.83 -16.56
CA SER A 16 -7.41 -4.62 -17.63
C SER A 16 -8.73 -5.39 -17.47
N ASN A 17 -8.96 -6.03 -16.32
CA ASN A 17 -10.04 -6.98 -16.10
C ASN A 17 -11.20 -6.45 -15.26
N SER A 18 -11.19 -5.19 -14.81
CA SER A 18 -12.35 -4.60 -14.14
C SER A 18 -13.16 -3.69 -15.07
N ALA A 19 -14.49 -3.70 -14.90
CA ALA A 19 -15.40 -2.86 -15.68
C ALA A 19 -15.10 -1.35 -15.52
N LEU A 20 -14.32 -0.98 -14.51
CA LEU A 20 -13.92 0.40 -14.21
C LEU A 20 -12.62 0.83 -14.91
N THR A 21 -11.86 -0.09 -15.51
CA THR A 21 -10.53 0.19 -16.11
C THR A 21 -10.50 0.11 -17.63
N ARG A 22 -11.64 -0.22 -18.27
CA ARG A 22 -11.80 -0.07 -19.73
C ARG A 22 -12.00 1.41 -20.06
N ALA A 23 -11.07 1.98 -20.82
CA ALA A 23 -10.92 3.39 -21.15
C ALA A 23 -12.03 3.95 -22.09
N ASP A 24 -13.03 3.15 -22.43
CA ASP A 24 -13.77 3.31 -23.68
C ASP A 24 -15.25 3.70 -23.47
N ASN A 25 -15.76 3.72 -22.23
CA ASN A 25 -17.13 4.19 -21.93
C ASN A 25 -17.32 4.46 -20.43
N GLN A 26 -16.88 5.64 -19.96
CA GLN A 26 -16.85 6.05 -18.55
C GLN A 26 -18.24 6.29 -17.92
N ASN A 27 -19.07 5.25 -17.83
CA ASN A 27 -20.24 5.26 -16.95
C ASN A 27 -19.89 4.61 -15.61
N TYR A 28 -19.03 5.27 -14.83
CA TYR A 28 -18.61 4.79 -13.51
C TYR A 28 -19.79 4.58 -12.57
N VAL A 29 -20.76 5.51 -12.58
CA VAL A 29 -21.98 5.40 -11.76
C VAL A 29 -22.77 4.14 -12.11
N GLY A 30 -22.96 3.86 -13.40
CA GLY A 30 -23.65 2.66 -13.87
C GLY A 30 -22.94 1.37 -13.45
N ALA A 31 -21.61 1.34 -13.55
CA ALA A 31 -20.81 0.18 -13.15
C ALA A 31 -20.81 -0.06 -11.63
N LEU A 32 -21.03 0.99 -10.83
CA LEU A 32 -21.01 0.95 -9.37
C LEU A 32 -22.39 0.72 -8.73
N LYS A 33 -23.48 0.78 -9.49
CA LYS A 33 -24.83 0.51 -8.97
C LYS A 33 -24.96 -0.93 -8.48
N GLY A 34 -25.52 -1.11 -7.28
CA GLY A 34 -25.74 -2.42 -6.67
C GLY A 34 -24.49 -3.05 -6.03
N GLN A 35 -23.37 -2.33 -6.01
CA GLN A 35 -22.15 -2.80 -5.32
C GLN A 35 -22.24 -2.54 -3.81
N ASP A 36 -21.78 -3.51 -3.03
CA ASP A 36 -21.71 -3.42 -1.56
C ASP A 36 -20.44 -2.69 -1.09
N ALA A 37 -19.40 -2.67 -1.92
CA ALA A 37 -18.15 -1.96 -1.69
C ALA A 37 -17.41 -1.61 -3.00
N LEU A 38 -16.61 -0.53 -2.95
CA LEU A 38 -15.61 -0.18 -3.96
C LEU A 38 -14.20 -0.24 -3.36
N ILE A 39 -13.27 -0.89 -4.04
CA ILE A 39 -11.82 -0.85 -3.75
C ILE A 39 -11.11 -0.09 -4.87
N ILE A 40 -10.33 0.92 -4.51
CA ILE A 40 -9.49 1.68 -5.46
C ILE A 40 -8.03 1.27 -5.22
N ALA A 41 -7.38 0.70 -6.22
CA ALA A 41 -6.01 0.18 -6.17
C ALA A 41 -5.25 0.56 -7.46
N LEU A 42 -5.12 1.87 -7.69
CA LEU A 42 -4.55 2.42 -8.93
C LEU A 42 -3.03 2.58 -8.83
N SER A 43 -2.38 2.49 -9.98
CA SER A 43 -0.94 2.76 -10.10
C SER A 43 -0.61 4.18 -9.65
N GLY A 44 0.57 4.40 -9.08
CA GLY A 44 1.12 5.75 -8.85
C GLY A 44 1.30 6.59 -10.14
N LEU A 45 1.19 5.96 -11.31
CA LEU A 45 1.18 6.64 -12.61
C LEU A 45 -0.24 6.94 -13.14
N ALA A 46 -1.29 6.63 -12.38
CA ALA A 46 -2.65 6.89 -12.80
C ALA A 46 -2.91 8.41 -12.98
N PRO A 47 -3.80 8.82 -13.89
CA PRO A 47 -4.10 10.22 -14.13
C PRO A 47 -4.51 10.95 -12.84
N HIS A 48 -4.02 12.17 -12.63
CA HIS A 48 -4.40 12.97 -11.47
C HIS A 48 -5.93 13.16 -11.39
N GLY A 49 -6.50 12.98 -10.20
CA GLY A 49 -7.94 13.19 -9.94
C GLY A 49 -8.86 12.02 -10.29
N ILE A 50 -8.33 10.93 -10.85
CA ILE A 50 -9.13 9.72 -11.13
C ILE A 50 -9.69 9.10 -9.84
N ASP A 51 -8.93 9.12 -8.74
CA ASP A 51 -9.37 8.63 -7.42
C ASP A 51 -10.63 9.37 -6.96
N THR A 52 -10.62 10.71 -7.01
CA THR A 52 -11.78 11.54 -6.66
C THR A 52 -12.97 11.26 -7.56
N THR A 53 -12.74 11.08 -8.86
CA THR A 53 -13.80 10.76 -9.84
C THR A 53 -14.49 9.45 -9.48
N LEU A 54 -13.73 8.43 -9.10
CA LEU A 54 -14.25 7.14 -8.67
C LEU A 54 -14.98 7.23 -7.32
N ILE A 55 -14.45 8.00 -6.36
CA ILE A 55 -15.09 8.25 -5.07
C ILE A 55 -16.46 8.93 -5.28
N GLN A 56 -16.53 9.98 -6.10
CA GLN A 56 -17.78 10.69 -6.40
C GLN A 56 -18.78 9.76 -7.10
N ALA A 57 -18.34 9.01 -8.11
CA ALA A 57 -19.20 8.07 -8.82
C ALA A 57 -19.76 6.97 -7.90
N ALA A 58 -18.98 6.51 -6.91
CA ALA A 58 -19.44 5.58 -5.88
C ALA A 58 -20.49 6.22 -4.96
N GLY A 59 -20.28 7.48 -4.58
CA GLY A 59 -21.25 8.29 -3.85
C GLY A 59 -22.59 8.38 -4.56
N ASP A 60 -22.57 8.73 -5.85
CA ASP A 60 -23.73 8.88 -6.73
C ASP A 60 -24.44 7.53 -7.01
N ALA A 61 -23.67 6.44 -7.11
CA ALA A 61 -24.20 5.09 -7.24
C ALA A 61 -24.78 4.50 -5.95
N GLY A 62 -24.58 5.19 -4.82
CA GLY A 62 -25.08 4.74 -3.51
C GLY A 62 -24.25 3.63 -2.88
N VAL A 63 -22.98 3.47 -3.27
CA VAL A 63 -22.09 2.47 -2.69
C VAL A 63 -21.83 2.80 -1.21
N PRO A 64 -22.10 1.88 -0.27
CA PRO A 64 -22.05 2.21 1.16
C PRO A 64 -20.63 2.19 1.76
N ARG A 65 -19.67 1.51 1.10
CA ARG A 65 -18.30 1.31 1.59
C ARG A 65 -17.28 1.58 0.50
N ILE A 66 -16.28 2.42 0.79
CA ILE A 66 -15.21 2.76 -0.15
C ILE A 66 -13.86 2.51 0.53
N SER A 67 -12.99 1.73 -0.09
CA SER A 67 -11.59 1.62 0.30
C SER A 67 -10.75 2.48 -0.66
N PRO A 68 -10.20 3.62 -0.17
CA PRO A 68 -9.41 4.54 -1.00
C PRO A 68 -8.06 3.93 -1.39
N ASN A 69 -7.36 4.59 -2.32
CA ASN A 69 -6.06 4.15 -2.85
C ASN A 69 -4.92 4.39 -1.85
N GLU A 70 -4.81 3.54 -0.83
CA GLU A 70 -3.91 3.72 0.33
C GLU A 70 -2.84 2.64 0.49
N TRP A 71 -2.76 1.68 -0.45
CA TRP A 71 -1.98 0.42 -0.40
C TRP A 71 -0.46 0.60 -0.38
N ALA A 72 0.04 1.42 0.54
CA ALA A 72 1.39 1.95 0.66
C ALA A 72 1.79 2.02 2.15
N PRO A 73 3.04 2.42 2.46
CA PRO A 73 3.46 2.78 3.81
C PRO A 73 2.60 3.87 4.46
N ASP A 74 2.63 3.93 5.79
CA ASP A 74 1.76 4.79 6.61
C ASP A 74 1.99 6.29 6.37
N THR A 75 1.14 6.88 5.52
CA THR A 75 1.14 8.32 5.22
C THR A 75 0.58 9.19 6.35
N ALA A 76 0.18 8.62 7.50
CA ALA A 76 -0.07 9.39 8.71
C ALA A 76 1.23 9.69 9.50
N ASN A 77 2.36 9.06 9.17
CA ASN A 77 3.66 9.38 9.75
C ASN A 77 4.26 10.64 9.08
N GLU A 78 4.25 11.76 9.80
CA GLU A 78 4.71 13.06 9.28
C GLU A 78 6.18 13.06 8.84
N GLU A 79 7.07 12.35 9.54
CA GLU A 79 8.49 12.27 9.15
C GLU A 79 8.67 11.42 7.89
N LEU A 80 7.94 10.31 7.76
CA LEU A 80 7.93 9.53 6.52
C LEU A 80 7.42 10.38 5.34
N VAL A 81 6.32 11.09 5.53
CA VAL A 81 5.75 11.98 4.52
C VAL A 81 6.74 13.07 4.14
N LYS A 82 7.39 13.70 5.11
CA LYS A 82 8.39 14.74 4.89
C LYS A 82 9.60 14.25 4.10
N ASP A 83 10.00 13.00 4.25
CA ASP A 83 11.20 12.48 3.56
C ASP A 83 10.87 11.86 2.18
N VAL A 84 9.61 11.48 1.95
CA VAL A 84 9.19 10.81 0.70
C VAL A 84 8.32 11.75 -0.14
N VAL A 85 8.92 12.36 -1.17
CA VAL A 85 8.26 13.40 -1.99
C VAL A 85 6.93 12.98 -2.61
N VAL A 86 6.78 11.71 -2.98
CA VAL A 86 5.52 11.19 -3.53
C VAL A 86 4.40 11.16 -2.49
N PHE A 87 4.74 11.12 -1.20
CA PHE A 87 3.80 11.23 -0.09
C PHE A 87 3.55 12.66 0.34
N GLN A 88 4.42 13.64 0.05
CA GLN A 88 4.27 15.05 0.49
C GLN A 88 3.06 15.81 -0.12
N SER A 89 2.37 15.21 -1.10
CA SER A 89 1.49 15.84 -2.09
C SER A 89 1.17 17.34 -1.90
N LYS A 90 1.78 18.19 -2.73
CA LYS A 90 1.52 19.65 -2.75
C LYS A 90 0.22 20.04 -3.46
N GLY A 91 -0.73 19.12 -3.60
CA GLY A 91 -2.02 19.34 -4.27
C GLY A 91 -3.19 18.75 -3.48
N LYS A 92 -4.35 19.43 -3.49
CA LYS A 92 -5.55 19.18 -2.66
C LYS A 92 -6.25 17.80 -2.81
N GLN A 93 -5.63 16.80 -3.41
CA GLN A 93 -6.37 15.61 -3.90
C GLN A 93 -5.54 14.32 -3.92
N GLN A 94 -4.38 14.27 -3.26
CA GLN A 94 -3.46 13.12 -3.33
C GLN A 94 -3.05 12.57 -1.97
N HIS A 95 -3.34 13.29 -0.89
CA HIS A 95 -3.14 12.81 0.46
C HIS A 95 -4.23 11.83 0.87
N SER A 96 -3.86 10.91 1.76
CA SER A 96 -4.80 9.99 2.43
C SER A 96 -5.94 10.76 3.12
N SER A 97 -5.62 11.91 3.70
CA SER A 97 -6.57 12.83 4.31
C SER A 97 -7.55 13.44 3.31
N ASP A 98 -7.13 13.76 2.09
CA ASP A 98 -8.00 14.31 1.04
C ASP A 98 -9.01 13.26 0.55
N ARG A 99 -8.57 12.02 0.33
CA ARG A 99 -9.44 10.90 -0.06
C ARG A 99 -10.44 10.57 1.03
N SER A 100 -9.96 10.49 2.27
CA SER A 100 -10.80 10.27 3.45
C SER A 100 -11.83 11.38 3.63
N LYS A 101 -11.43 12.64 3.42
CA LYS A 101 -12.33 13.79 3.45
C LYS A 101 -13.36 13.75 2.32
N ALA A 102 -12.94 13.44 1.10
CA ALA A 102 -13.86 13.32 -0.03
C ALA A 102 -14.94 12.26 0.24
N ILE A 103 -14.57 11.13 0.86
CA ILE A 103 -15.55 10.10 1.24
C ILE A 103 -16.45 10.58 2.40
N ALA A 104 -15.89 11.27 3.39
CA ALA A 104 -16.67 11.84 4.50
C ALA A 104 -17.69 12.89 4.03
N ASP A 105 -17.32 13.74 3.06
CA ASP A 105 -18.18 14.76 2.49
C ASP A 105 -19.38 14.13 1.71
N LEU A 106 -19.28 12.87 1.29
CA LEU A 106 -20.41 12.12 0.70
C LEU A 106 -21.48 11.71 1.74
N GLY A 107 -21.26 11.88 3.05
CA GLY A 107 -22.27 11.62 4.09
C GLY A 107 -22.30 10.17 4.59
N LYS A 108 -23.44 9.45 4.43
CA LYS A 108 -23.72 8.11 5.02
C LYS A 108 -22.83 6.94 4.54
N ARG A 109 -21.62 7.21 4.08
CA ARG A 109 -20.68 6.22 3.55
C ARG A 109 -19.59 6.01 4.58
N SER A 110 -19.07 4.79 4.62
CA SER A 110 -17.93 4.44 5.48
C SER A 110 -16.71 4.16 4.61
N TYR A 111 -15.53 4.49 5.12
CA TYR A 111 -14.29 4.08 4.50
C TYR A 111 -13.42 3.26 5.44
N ILE A 112 -12.61 2.40 4.82
CA ILE A 112 -11.49 1.72 5.47
C ILE A 112 -10.28 1.99 4.60
N ALA A 113 -9.40 2.88 5.08
CA ALA A 113 -8.09 3.10 4.52
C ALA A 113 -7.18 1.96 4.99
N VAL A 114 -6.47 1.32 4.06
CA VAL A 114 -5.62 0.17 4.38
C VAL A 114 -4.17 0.54 4.10
N SER A 115 -3.36 0.64 5.16
CA SER A 115 -1.91 0.77 5.06
C SER A 115 -1.30 -0.64 5.03
N THR A 116 -0.56 -0.97 3.97
CA THR A 116 0.00 -2.32 3.72
C THR A 116 1.52 -2.35 3.63
N GLY A 117 2.19 -1.21 3.81
CA GLY A 117 3.60 -1.10 3.42
C GLY A 117 3.80 -1.27 1.91
N PHE A 118 4.99 -1.70 1.50
CA PHE A 118 5.27 -2.00 0.09
C PHE A 118 4.88 -3.43 -0.27
N TRP A 119 4.32 -3.62 -1.48
CA TRP A 119 3.86 -4.92 -1.95
C TRP A 119 5.03 -5.87 -2.13
N TYR A 120 5.07 -6.92 -1.32
CA TYR A 120 6.25 -7.78 -1.16
C TYR A 120 6.73 -8.41 -2.47
N GLU A 121 5.88 -9.20 -3.14
CA GLU A 121 6.27 -9.95 -4.34
C GLU A 121 6.63 -9.05 -5.52
N TRP A 122 5.91 -7.93 -5.67
CA TRP A 122 6.20 -6.95 -6.71
C TRP A 122 7.54 -6.25 -6.47
N SER A 123 7.79 -5.85 -5.22
CA SER A 123 8.99 -5.11 -4.83
C SER A 123 10.22 -6.00 -4.79
N LEU A 124 10.08 -7.28 -4.42
CA LEU A 124 11.20 -8.24 -4.37
C LEU A 124 11.82 -8.50 -5.75
N ALA A 125 11.05 -8.34 -6.83
CA ALA A 125 11.53 -8.44 -8.20
C ALA A 125 12.31 -7.20 -8.69
N ILE A 126 12.38 -6.13 -7.91
CA ILE A 126 13.05 -4.87 -8.25
C ILE A 126 14.35 -4.78 -7.43
N PRO A 127 15.54 -4.95 -8.05
CA PRO A 127 16.80 -4.99 -7.31
C PRO A 127 17.07 -3.78 -6.41
N SER A 128 16.68 -2.59 -6.84
CA SER A 128 16.86 -1.35 -6.08
C SER A 128 15.81 -1.11 -4.99
N ALA A 129 14.78 -1.95 -4.88
CA ALA A 129 13.73 -1.82 -3.88
C ALA A 129 14.15 -2.49 -2.56
N PHE A 130 14.14 -3.82 -2.49
CA PHE A 130 14.60 -4.56 -1.30
C PHE A 130 16.08 -4.98 -1.36
N GLY A 131 16.85 -4.43 -2.29
CA GLY A 131 18.28 -4.68 -2.40
C GLY A 131 18.65 -6.07 -2.95
N ILE A 132 17.69 -6.88 -3.42
CA ILE A 132 17.93 -8.27 -3.88
C ILE A 132 17.96 -8.33 -5.42
N ASP A 133 19.13 -8.58 -6.00
CA ASP A 133 19.30 -8.84 -7.43
C ASP A 133 19.50 -10.34 -7.65
N SER A 134 18.44 -11.07 -7.99
CA SER A 134 18.50 -12.52 -8.22
C SER A 134 19.23 -12.91 -9.50
N ALA A 135 19.29 -12.01 -10.48
CA ALA A 135 20.00 -12.26 -11.73
C ALA A 135 21.52 -12.20 -11.53
N LYS A 136 21.98 -11.22 -10.74
CA LYS A 136 23.41 -11.04 -10.41
C LYS A 136 23.85 -11.76 -9.15
N ARG A 137 22.91 -12.27 -8.36
CA ARG A 137 23.16 -12.88 -7.03
C ARG A 137 23.86 -11.91 -6.08
N THR A 138 23.38 -10.68 -6.05
CA THR A 138 23.87 -9.65 -5.13
C THR A 138 22.75 -9.23 -4.20
N VAL A 139 23.10 -8.95 -2.94
CA VAL A 139 22.17 -8.37 -1.97
C VAL A 139 22.81 -7.20 -1.24
N THR A 140 22.03 -6.13 -1.08
CA THR A 140 22.33 -5.00 -0.20
C THR A 140 21.35 -5.03 0.96
N LEU A 141 21.85 -5.38 2.13
CA LEU A 141 21.10 -5.35 3.38
C LEU A 141 21.14 -3.92 3.95
N PHE A 142 19.96 -3.36 4.16
CA PHE A 142 19.69 -2.16 4.92
C PHE A 142 19.57 -2.49 6.43
N ASP A 143 19.41 -1.45 7.25
CA ASP A 143 19.32 -1.55 8.70
C ASP A 143 18.20 -2.53 9.15
N GLU A 144 18.45 -3.30 10.22
CA GLU A 144 17.57 -4.40 10.64
C GLU A 144 16.32 -3.89 11.34
N VAL A 145 15.16 -4.09 10.72
CA VAL A 145 13.85 -3.91 11.37
C VAL A 145 13.13 -5.24 11.32
N ASP A 146 12.94 -5.87 12.48
CA ASP A 146 12.10 -7.06 12.63
C ASP A 146 10.65 -6.65 12.37
N ARG A 147 9.94 -7.41 11.54
CA ARG A 147 8.55 -7.09 11.19
C ARG A 147 7.79 -8.42 11.12
N THR A 148 6.53 -8.52 11.57
CA THR A 148 5.67 -9.73 11.48
C THR A 148 4.23 -9.48 10.89
N VAL A 149 3.28 -10.44 10.95
CA VAL A 149 2.45 -11.03 9.83
C VAL A 149 0.89 -10.77 9.76
N ALA A 150 0.22 -11.16 8.63
CA ALA A 150 -1.21 -11.17 8.16
C ALA A 150 -2.41 -11.44 9.09
N GLY A 151 -3.47 -10.61 8.97
CA GLY A 151 -4.83 -10.98 9.44
C GLY A 151 -6.07 -10.24 8.87
N LEU A 152 -5.97 -9.04 8.29
CA LEU A 152 -7.12 -8.10 8.23
C LEU A 152 -8.31 -8.52 7.32
N LEU A 153 -8.09 -9.10 6.14
CA LEU A 153 -9.16 -9.29 5.15
C LEU A 153 -10.01 -10.56 5.35
N SER A 154 -9.69 -11.36 6.35
CA SER A 154 -10.37 -12.63 6.67
C SER A 154 -11.47 -12.46 7.73
N MET A 155 -11.71 -11.24 8.20
CA MET A 155 -12.52 -10.96 9.40
C MET A 155 -14.03 -10.85 9.11
N PRO A 156 -14.90 -11.34 10.01
CA PRO A 156 -16.35 -11.16 9.92
C PRO A 156 -16.76 -9.69 10.07
N ILE A 157 -17.85 -9.26 9.43
CA ILE A 157 -18.32 -7.84 9.41
C ILE A 157 -18.54 -7.30 10.84
N LYS A 158 -19.03 -8.15 11.74
CA LYS A 158 -19.24 -7.87 13.17
C LYS A 158 -18.41 -8.85 13.98
N ALA A 159 -17.75 -8.34 15.02
CA ALA A 159 -17.12 -9.19 16.02
C ALA A 159 -18.19 -10.02 16.74
N GLU A 160 -17.96 -11.32 16.91
CA GLU A 160 -18.78 -12.14 17.80
C GLU A 160 -18.64 -11.60 19.23
N GLY A 161 -19.75 -11.15 19.82
CA GLY A 161 -19.75 -10.53 21.15
C GLY A 161 -19.48 -9.02 21.19
N GLY A 162 -19.34 -8.34 20.04
CA GLY A 162 -19.23 -6.88 19.94
C GLY A 162 -17.84 -6.29 20.21
N ASN A 163 -16.94 -7.03 20.85
CA ASN A 163 -15.55 -6.64 21.05
C ASN A 163 -14.63 -7.44 20.11
N GLY A 164 -13.85 -6.74 19.28
CA GLY A 164 -12.88 -7.34 18.36
C GLY A 164 -12.64 -6.51 17.09
N ALA A 165 -11.52 -6.75 16.40
CA ALA A 165 -11.21 -6.15 15.10
C ALA A 165 -12.20 -6.69 14.05
N CYS A 166 -13.07 -5.80 13.55
CA CYS A 166 -14.02 -6.11 12.49
C CYS A 166 -14.31 -4.84 11.68
N PRO A 167 -14.76 -4.97 10.42
CA PRO A 167 -15.07 -3.83 9.56
C PRO A 167 -15.99 -2.77 10.20
N GLU A 168 -16.93 -3.14 11.06
CA GLU A 168 -17.83 -2.19 11.73
C GLU A 168 -17.15 -1.35 12.82
N ASN A 169 -16.19 -1.95 13.53
CA ASN A 169 -15.40 -1.29 14.57
C ASN A 169 -14.25 -0.44 13.99
N LEU A 170 -13.82 -0.73 12.76
CA LEU A 170 -12.74 -0.03 12.05
C LEU A 170 -13.24 1.06 11.08
N LYS A 171 -14.53 1.37 11.08
CA LYS A 171 -15.11 2.39 10.19
C LYS A 171 -14.45 3.76 10.43
N ASN A 172 -14.15 4.46 9.33
CA ASN A 172 -13.57 5.80 9.32
C ASN A 172 -12.22 5.91 10.07
N GLN A 173 -11.48 4.82 10.10
CA GLN A 173 -10.16 4.72 10.70
C GLN A 173 -9.17 4.21 9.65
N VAL A 174 -7.88 4.43 9.92
CA VAL A 174 -6.79 3.77 9.20
C VAL A 174 -6.63 2.39 9.81
N ALA A 175 -6.88 1.36 9.01
CA ALA A 175 -6.60 -0.01 9.40
C ALA A 175 -5.24 -0.42 8.82
N TYR A 176 -4.37 -0.94 9.67
CA TYR A 176 -3.07 -1.46 9.25
C TYR A 176 -3.23 -2.94 8.90
N ALA A 177 -2.94 -3.30 7.66
CA ALA A 177 -2.95 -4.68 7.18
C ALA A 177 -1.53 -5.09 6.81
N ASP A 178 -0.79 -5.60 7.78
CA ASP A 178 0.47 -6.27 7.51
C ASP A 178 0.17 -7.69 7.07
N SER A 179 0.64 -8.17 5.91
CA SER A 179 0.34 -9.54 5.42
C SER A 179 1.43 -10.56 5.78
N PHE A 180 2.65 -10.08 5.90
CA PHE A 180 3.81 -10.82 6.39
C PHE A 180 4.79 -9.71 6.59
N ALA A 181 5.45 -9.71 7.73
CA ALA A 181 6.62 -8.91 7.79
C ALA A 181 7.84 -9.78 8.02
N VAL A 182 8.86 -9.36 7.30
CA VAL A 182 9.87 -10.22 6.71
C VAL A 182 11.09 -9.34 6.68
N SER A 183 12.14 -9.73 7.40
CA SER A 183 13.41 -9.02 7.32
C SER A 183 14.04 -9.24 5.93
N GLN A 184 14.97 -8.38 5.52
CA GLN A 184 15.74 -8.65 4.29
C GLN A 184 16.54 -9.97 4.38
N LYS A 185 16.85 -10.44 5.60
CA LYS A 185 17.45 -11.76 5.80
C LYS A 185 16.46 -12.88 5.44
N ASP A 186 15.21 -12.78 5.86
CA ASP A 186 14.17 -13.76 5.51
C ASP A 186 13.86 -13.76 4.01
N MET A 187 13.87 -12.57 3.39
CA MET A 187 13.79 -12.41 1.94
C MET A 187 14.95 -13.13 1.24
N LEU A 188 16.18 -12.92 1.72
CA LEU A 188 17.39 -13.54 1.17
C LEU A 188 17.39 -15.07 1.34
N GLN A 189 16.95 -15.57 2.50
CA GLN A 189 16.76 -17.01 2.72
C GLN A 189 15.73 -17.60 1.75
N SER A 190 14.66 -16.86 1.45
CA SER A 190 13.71 -17.27 0.42
C SER A 190 14.31 -17.26 -0.96
N ALA A 191 15.13 -16.26 -1.31
CA ALA A 191 15.87 -16.21 -2.56
C ALA A 191 16.74 -17.46 -2.72
N PHE A 192 17.57 -17.81 -1.72
CA PHE A 192 18.39 -19.03 -1.72
C PHE A 192 17.58 -20.28 -2.05
N ARG A 193 16.44 -20.44 -1.39
CA ARG A 193 15.58 -21.60 -1.51
C ARG A 193 14.97 -21.73 -2.91
N VAL A 194 14.49 -20.63 -3.51
CA VAL A 194 13.86 -20.65 -4.84
C VAL A 194 14.89 -20.74 -5.97
N THR A 195 16.07 -20.18 -5.80
CA THR A 195 17.17 -20.25 -6.79
C THR A 195 18.05 -21.48 -6.63
N ARG A 196 17.82 -22.29 -5.59
CA ARG A 196 18.64 -23.48 -5.24
C ARG A 196 20.12 -23.12 -5.04
N THR A 197 20.38 -22.01 -4.37
CA THR A 197 21.73 -21.51 -4.02
C THR A 197 21.90 -21.40 -2.51
N ALA A 198 23.10 -21.07 -2.04
CA ALA A 198 23.41 -20.78 -0.65
C ALA A 198 24.14 -19.44 -0.51
N GLU A 199 24.35 -18.97 0.73
CA GLU A 199 24.99 -17.69 1.04
C GLU A 199 26.32 -17.47 0.32
N LYS A 200 27.17 -18.50 0.25
CA LYS A 200 28.46 -18.48 -0.46
C LYS A 200 28.37 -18.17 -1.96
N ASP A 201 27.19 -18.35 -2.55
CA ASP A 201 26.94 -18.12 -3.97
C ASP A 201 26.50 -16.68 -4.25
N TRP A 202 26.37 -15.85 -3.20
CA TRP A 202 25.88 -14.47 -3.27
C TRP A 202 26.92 -13.49 -2.74
N THR A 203 26.97 -12.30 -3.35
CA THR A 203 27.74 -11.18 -2.78
C THR A 203 26.82 -10.38 -1.87
N ILE A 204 27.13 -10.37 -0.57
CA ILE A 204 26.33 -9.70 0.47
C ILE A 204 27.05 -8.42 0.88
N THR A 205 26.35 -7.29 0.75
CA THR A 205 26.80 -5.97 1.22
C THR A 205 25.86 -5.45 2.28
N LYS A 206 26.38 -4.64 3.21
CA LYS A 206 25.58 -3.91 4.20
C LYS A 206 25.76 -2.42 3.95
N GLU A 207 24.66 -1.68 3.95
CA GLU A 207 24.64 -0.24 3.75
C GLU A 207 23.68 0.38 4.75
N SER A 208 23.97 1.60 5.22
CA SER A 208 23.01 2.35 6.03
C SER A 208 21.79 2.70 5.19
N ALA A 209 20.59 2.44 5.70
CA ALA A 209 19.35 2.83 5.03
C ALA A 209 19.31 4.35 4.81
N LYS A 210 19.84 5.12 5.76
CA LYS A 210 19.87 6.58 5.70
C LYS A 210 20.81 7.11 4.63
N GLU A 211 22.02 6.57 4.53
CA GLU A 211 22.95 6.93 3.46
C GLU A 211 22.37 6.57 2.08
N SER A 212 21.80 5.38 1.95
CA SER A 212 21.17 4.92 0.71
C SER A 212 19.95 5.78 0.32
N HIS A 213 19.18 6.25 1.31
CA HIS A 213 18.10 7.23 1.12
C HIS A 213 18.63 8.56 0.59
N GLU A 214 19.64 9.14 1.24
CA GLU A 214 20.25 10.43 0.84
C GLU A 214 20.84 10.36 -0.57
N ASN A 215 21.52 9.26 -0.91
CA ASN A 215 22.01 9.00 -2.26
C ASN A 215 20.86 8.91 -3.26
N GLY A 216 19.78 8.20 -2.92
CA GLY A 216 18.57 8.12 -3.73
C GLY A 216 17.93 9.48 -4.00
N VAL A 217 17.89 10.37 -3.00
CA VAL A 217 17.40 11.75 -3.15
C VAL A 217 18.25 12.53 -4.17
N GLN A 218 19.58 12.42 -4.09
CA GLN A 218 20.49 13.09 -5.03
C GLN A 218 20.33 12.58 -6.46
N GLU A 219 20.29 11.26 -6.64
CA GLU A 219 20.07 10.60 -7.94
C GLU A 219 18.72 10.98 -8.55
N MET A 220 17.65 10.99 -7.74
CA MET A 220 16.31 11.40 -8.17
C MET A 220 16.29 12.86 -8.66
N ASN A 221 16.97 13.76 -7.95
CA ASN A 221 17.05 15.18 -8.35
C ASN A 221 17.78 15.39 -9.69
N GLN A 222 18.55 14.40 -10.13
CA GLN A 222 19.20 14.37 -11.45
C GLN A 222 18.33 13.68 -12.52
N GLY A 223 17.12 13.23 -12.16
CA GLY A 223 16.19 12.55 -13.06
C GLY A 223 16.37 11.03 -13.12
N ASP A 224 17.20 10.44 -12.26
CA ASP A 224 17.37 8.98 -12.21
C ASP A 224 16.21 8.32 -11.45
N ARG A 225 15.50 7.46 -12.16
CA ARG A 225 14.38 6.68 -11.60
C ARG A 225 14.84 5.65 -10.57
N ILE A 226 16.08 5.17 -10.63
CA ILE A 226 16.66 4.31 -9.60
C ILE A 226 16.80 5.08 -8.28
N GLY A 227 17.21 6.35 -8.36
CA GLY A 227 17.27 7.23 -7.20
C GLY A 227 15.91 7.37 -6.50
N PHE A 228 14.84 7.53 -7.29
CA PHE A 228 13.47 7.54 -6.76
C PHE A 228 13.13 6.25 -5.99
N ILE A 229 13.48 5.08 -6.54
CA ILE A 229 13.21 3.79 -5.88
C ILE A 229 14.02 3.65 -4.60
N LYS A 230 15.32 3.97 -4.62
CA LYS A 230 16.18 3.92 -3.43
C LYS A 230 15.63 4.81 -2.31
N MET A 231 15.38 6.08 -2.62
CA MET A 231 14.80 7.05 -1.67
C MET A 231 13.51 6.52 -1.04
N LEU A 232 12.61 5.97 -1.85
CA LEU A 232 11.32 5.46 -1.39
C LEU A 232 11.45 4.21 -0.51
N TYR A 233 12.23 3.22 -0.93
CA TYR A 233 12.27 1.90 -0.29
C TYR A 233 13.20 1.81 0.91
N THR A 234 14.26 2.60 0.98
CA THR A 234 15.18 2.57 2.12
C THR A 234 14.59 3.28 3.34
N ARG A 235 13.69 4.26 3.13
CA ARG A 235 13.15 5.09 4.21
C ARG A 235 12.40 4.31 5.29
N ILE A 236 11.72 3.23 4.91
CA ILE A 236 11.00 2.38 5.86
C ILE A 236 11.95 1.61 6.80
N PHE A 237 13.24 1.48 6.47
CA PHE A 237 14.23 0.78 7.30
C PHE A 237 14.86 1.65 8.38
N PHE A 238 14.44 2.91 8.51
CA PHE A 238 14.95 3.77 9.58
C PHE A 238 14.46 3.26 10.94
N GLU A 239 15.26 3.50 11.98
CA GLU A 239 14.95 3.12 13.37
C GLU A 239 13.88 4.00 14.03
N ASP A 240 12.95 4.56 13.25
CA ASP A 240 11.86 5.44 13.71
C ASP A 240 10.49 4.76 13.70
N GLY A 241 10.45 3.47 13.36
CA GLY A 241 9.22 2.67 13.33
C GLY A 241 8.33 2.94 12.11
N ALA A 242 8.73 3.76 11.13
CA ALA A 242 7.93 4.03 9.93
C ALA A 242 7.64 2.78 9.10
N GLY A 243 8.51 1.77 9.16
CA GLY A 243 8.31 0.46 8.54
C GLY A 243 7.69 -0.60 9.45
N ASN A 244 7.37 -0.30 10.71
CA ASN A 244 6.78 -1.24 11.67
C ASN A 244 5.32 -0.85 11.96
N PHE A 245 4.39 -1.46 11.23
CA PHE A 245 2.95 -1.22 11.41
C PHE A 245 2.36 -1.96 12.62
N GLU A 246 3.08 -2.92 13.22
CA GLU A 246 2.61 -3.69 14.39
C GLU A 246 2.52 -2.84 15.65
N SER A 247 3.52 -1.97 15.86
CA SER A 247 3.59 -1.08 17.03
C SER A 247 2.46 -0.04 17.07
N LYS A 248 1.76 0.16 15.96
CA LYS A 248 0.70 1.17 15.83
C LYS A 248 -0.67 0.68 16.29
N GLY A 249 -0.88 -0.64 16.37
CA GLY A 249 -2.18 -1.22 16.73
C GLY A 249 -3.32 -0.82 15.77
N THR A 250 -4.53 -1.32 16.03
CA THR A 250 -5.75 -0.72 15.49
C THR A 250 -6.13 0.52 16.27
#